data_AF-A0A1Q8CZ52-F1
#
_entry.id   AF-A0A1Q8CZ52-F1
#
_cell.length_a   1.000
_cell.length_b   1.000
_cell.length_c   1.000
_cell.angle_alpha   90.00
_cell.angle_beta   90.00
_cell.angle_gamma   90.00
#
_symmetry.space_group_name_H-M   'P 1'
#
loop_
_entity.id
_entity.type
_entity.pdbx_description
1 polymer ?
#
loop_
_entity_poly.entity_id
_entity_poly.type
_entity_poly.pdbx_seq_one_letter_code
_entity_poly.pdbx_strand_id
1 'polypeptide(L)'
;MSVVETSTILWRQRELLSMLLFKLDVESLVLSAGRSRWLGAATYEVELVLEQVRENEVLRAIAVDELADLLGLPPGPSLADLTDALDEPWRSTFADHRKELISLSAEIDAAVRTNRGLLTSGQRAVQEALHTVTGSSDLYRQDGTTAPAGHRSARLFDEAI
;
A
#
# COMPACT_ATOMS: atom_id res chain seq x y z
N MET A 1 19.92 -25.02 8.31
CA MET A 1 19.40 -24.93 6.93
C MET A 1 20.56 -24.97 5.95
N SER A 2 20.32 -25.44 4.73
CA SER A 2 21.31 -25.44 3.64
C SER A 2 21.29 -24.12 2.86
N VAL A 3 22.35 -23.88 2.08
CA VAL A 3 22.46 -22.76 1.14
C VAL A 3 21.29 -22.77 0.13
N VAL A 4 20.88 -23.96 -0.32
CA VAL A 4 19.78 -24.15 -1.27
C VAL A 4 18.45 -23.70 -0.66
N GLU A 5 18.13 -24.16 0.54
CA GLU A 5 16.88 -23.80 1.24
C GLU A 5 16.80 -22.29 1.50
N THR A 6 17.91 -21.69 1.93
CA THR A 6 18.00 -20.23 2.14
C THR A 6 17.74 -19.47 0.84
N SER A 7 18.35 -19.91 -0.27
CA SER A 7 18.11 -19.32 -1.60
C SER A 7 16.64 -19.46 -2.03
N THR A 8 15.99 -20.60 -1.75
CA THR A 8 14.57 -20.80 -2.02
C THR A 8 13.70 -19.83 -1.22
N ILE A 9 14.02 -19.60 0.06
CA ILE A 9 13.29 -18.65 0.90
C ILE A 9 13.46 -17.22 0.38
N LEU A 10 14.66 -16.80 -0.01
CA LEU A 10 14.91 -15.49 -0.61
C LEU A 10 14.17 -15.31 -1.94
N TRP A 11 14.12 -16.35 -2.77
CA TRP A 11 13.35 -16.31 -4.01
C TRP A 11 11.85 -16.14 -3.72
N ARG A 12 11.32 -16.89 -2.75
CA ARG A 12 9.93 -16.75 -2.32
C ARG A 12 9.63 -15.35 -1.77
N GLN A 13 10.57 -14.76 -1.02
CA GLN A 13 10.46 -13.39 -0.55
C GLN A 13 10.32 -12.41 -1.71
N ARG A 14 11.16 -12.55 -2.76
CA ARG A 14 11.07 -11.72 -3.97
C ARG A 14 9.73 -11.86 -4.66
N GLU A 15 9.19 -13.08 -4.79
CA GLU A 15 7.86 -13.26 -5.39
C GLU A 15 6.77 -12.54 -4.60
N LEU A 16 6.81 -12.64 -3.26
CA LEU A 16 5.82 -12.01 -2.39
C LEU A 16 5.90 -10.48 -2.46
N LEU A 17 7.11 -9.91 -2.49
CA LEU A 17 7.31 -8.47 -2.66
C LEU A 17 6.88 -7.99 -4.06
N SER A 18 7.16 -8.76 -5.11
CA SER A 18 6.65 -8.47 -6.46
C SER A 18 5.13 -8.50 -6.52
N MET A 19 4.49 -9.48 -5.86
CA MET A 19 3.04 -9.54 -5.74
C MET A 19 2.49 -8.34 -4.96
N LEU A 20 3.15 -7.95 -3.87
CA LEU A 20 2.75 -6.79 -3.07
C LEU A 20 2.78 -5.51 -3.90
N LEU A 21 3.88 -5.28 -4.65
CA LEU A 21 3.99 -4.16 -5.57
C LEU A 21 2.83 -4.15 -6.58
N PHE A 22 2.56 -5.31 -7.20
CA PHE A 22 1.43 -5.44 -8.13
C PHE A 22 0.09 -5.07 -7.47
N LYS A 23 -0.17 -5.51 -6.24
CA LYS A 23 -1.41 -5.17 -5.53
C LYS A 23 -1.51 -3.68 -5.19
N LEU A 24 -0.40 -3.05 -4.83
CA LEU A 24 -0.34 -1.60 -4.60
C LEU A 24 -0.61 -0.81 -5.88
N ASP A 25 -0.10 -1.26 -7.03
CA ASP A 25 -0.39 -0.66 -8.33
C ASP A 25 -1.87 -0.81 -8.72
N VAL A 26 -2.46 -1.97 -8.46
CA VAL A 26 -3.92 -2.17 -8.65
C VAL A 26 -4.71 -1.20 -7.78
N GLU A 27 -4.33 -0.99 -6.52
CA GLU A 27 -4.96 -0.01 -5.63
C GLU A 27 -4.82 1.42 -6.20
N SER A 28 -3.65 1.80 -6.69
CA SER A 28 -3.41 3.09 -7.36
C SER A 28 -4.33 3.30 -8.56
N LEU A 29 -4.51 2.27 -9.39
CA LEU A 29 -5.41 2.30 -10.54
C LEU A 29 -6.88 2.44 -10.12
N VAL A 30 -7.29 1.74 -9.06
CA VAL A 30 -8.66 1.85 -8.51
C VAL A 30 -8.93 3.25 -7.96
N LEU A 31 -7.96 3.82 -7.23
CA LEU A 31 -8.02 5.16 -6.67
C LEU A 31 -8.07 6.24 -7.75
N SER A 32 -7.14 6.19 -8.71
CA SER A 32 -7.07 7.16 -9.80
C SER A 32 -8.29 7.11 -10.74
N ALA A 33 -8.88 5.92 -10.92
CA ALA A 33 -10.13 5.76 -11.67
C ALA A 33 -11.39 6.15 -10.87
N GLY A 34 -11.26 6.57 -9.60
CA GLY A 34 -12.39 6.94 -8.74
C GLY A 34 -13.35 5.78 -8.44
N ARG A 35 -12.91 4.52 -8.58
CA ARG A 35 -13.77 3.33 -8.44
C ARG A 35 -13.86 2.86 -7.00
N SER A 36 -14.36 3.72 -6.12
CA SER A 36 -14.44 3.51 -4.66
C SER A 36 -15.09 2.18 -4.25
N ARG A 37 -16.06 1.66 -5.01
CA ARG A 37 -16.68 0.35 -4.76
C ARG A 37 -15.69 -0.83 -4.75
N TRP A 38 -14.56 -0.71 -5.45
CA TRP A 38 -13.53 -1.75 -5.54
C TRP A 38 -12.34 -1.49 -4.61
N LEU A 39 -12.27 -0.32 -3.97
CA LEU A 39 -11.13 0.06 -3.13
C LEU A 39 -10.94 -0.92 -1.96
N GLY A 40 -12.03 -1.26 -1.26
CA GLY A 40 -11.95 -2.21 -0.14
C GLY A 40 -11.41 -3.58 -0.54
N ALA A 41 -11.77 -4.07 -1.74
CA ALA A 41 -11.23 -5.34 -2.25
C ALA A 41 -9.73 -5.21 -2.59
N ALA A 42 -9.32 -4.09 -3.20
CA ALA A 42 -7.91 -3.84 -3.51
C ALA A 42 -7.05 -3.77 -2.24
N THR A 43 -7.51 -3.03 -1.23
CA THR A 43 -6.81 -2.90 0.06
C THR A 43 -6.73 -4.24 0.80
N TYR A 44 -7.81 -5.04 0.81
CA TYR A 44 -7.79 -6.37 1.43
C TYR A 44 -6.76 -7.31 0.78
N GLU A 45 -6.63 -7.28 -0.55
CA GLU A 45 -5.62 -8.07 -1.25
C GLU A 45 -4.18 -7.64 -0.90
N VAL A 46 -3.93 -6.34 -0.68
CA VAL A 46 -2.65 -5.85 -0.16
C VAL A 46 -2.39 -6.40 1.24
N GLU A 47 -3.39 -6.38 2.12
CA GLU A 47 -3.28 -6.93 3.49
C GLU A 47 -2.95 -8.42 3.51
N LEU A 48 -3.61 -9.22 2.65
CA LEU A 48 -3.34 -10.65 2.53
C LEU A 48 -1.88 -10.93 2.14
N VAL A 49 -1.35 -10.18 1.16
CA VAL A 49 0.05 -10.37 0.73
C VAL A 49 1.02 -9.88 1.80
N LEU A 50 0.70 -8.79 2.51
CA LEU A 50 1.52 -8.32 3.64
C LEU A 50 1.66 -9.36 4.74
N GLU A 51 0.61 -10.13 5.03
CA GLU A 51 0.70 -11.20 6.01
C GLU A 51 1.64 -12.32 5.55
N GLN A 52 1.54 -12.73 4.29
CA GLN A 52 2.45 -13.71 3.71
C GLN A 52 3.91 -13.24 3.71
N VAL A 53 4.15 -11.95 3.46
CA VAL A 53 5.49 -11.34 3.57
C VAL A 53 6.00 -11.49 4.99
N ARG A 54 5.20 -11.15 6.02
CA ARG A 54 5.61 -11.28 7.43
C ARG A 54 5.94 -12.71 7.82
N GLU A 55 5.13 -13.68 7.39
CA GLU A 55 5.40 -15.10 7.62
C GLU A 55 6.74 -15.51 6.98
N ASN A 56 6.98 -15.08 5.74
CA ASN A 56 8.23 -15.38 5.04
C ASN A 56 9.45 -14.68 5.66
N GLU A 57 9.30 -13.47 6.20
CA GLU A 57 10.37 -12.75 6.92
C GLU A 57 10.86 -13.53 8.15
N VAL A 58 9.95 -14.17 8.89
CA VAL A 58 10.32 -15.02 10.04
C VAL A 58 11.13 -16.22 9.57
N LEU A 59 10.69 -16.90 8.52
CA LEU A 59 11.41 -18.04 7.94
C LEU A 59 12.79 -17.61 7.41
N ARG A 60 12.86 -16.45 6.78
CA ARG A 60 14.12 -15.88 6.28
C ARG A 60 15.09 -15.58 7.41
N ALA A 61 14.62 -14.97 8.51
CA ALA A 61 15.47 -14.68 9.65
C ALA A 61 16.12 -15.96 10.20
N ILE A 62 15.32 -17.02 10.39
CA ILE A 62 15.81 -18.33 10.84
C ILE A 62 16.82 -18.91 9.84
N ALA A 63 16.49 -18.91 8.55
CA ALA A 63 17.35 -19.46 7.51
C ALA A 63 18.70 -18.73 7.40
N VAL A 64 18.69 -17.40 7.51
CA VAL A 64 19.88 -16.55 7.48
C VAL A 64 20.77 -16.81 8.68
N ASP A 65 20.21 -16.92 9.89
CA ASP A 65 20.98 -17.23 11.09
C ASP A 65 21.58 -18.63 11.05
N GLU A 66 20.81 -19.64 10.64
CA GLU A 66 21.33 -21.01 10.51
C GLU A 66 22.41 -21.13 9.44
N LEU A 67 22.30 -20.36 8.34
CA LEU A 67 23.34 -20.29 7.33
C LEU A 67 24.58 -19.54 7.83
N ALA A 68 24.40 -18.50 8.64
CA ALA A 68 25.49 -17.77 9.30
C ALA A 68 26.35 -18.73 10.12
N ASP A 69 25.71 -19.55 10.95
CA ASP A 69 26.37 -20.53 11.80
C ASP A 69 27.17 -21.54 10.96
N LEU A 70 26.60 -22.02 9.85
CA LEU A 70 27.28 -22.94 8.93
C LEU A 70 28.52 -22.32 8.28
N LEU A 71 28.47 -21.03 7.99
CA LEU A 71 29.58 -20.26 7.39
C LEU A 71 30.56 -19.70 8.43
N GLY A 72 30.31 -19.92 9.73
CA GLY A 72 31.14 -19.41 10.82
C GLY A 72 31.02 -17.89 11.04
N LEU A 73 29.90 -17.30 10.62
CA LEU A 73 29.60 -15.88 10.82
C LEU A 73 28.88 -15.64 12.16
N PRO A 74 28.93 -14.41 12.71
CA PRO A 74 28.08 -14.02 13.83
C PRO A 74 26.59 -14.10 13.48
N PRO A 75 25.70 -14.27 14.48
CA PRO A 75 24.25 -14.27 14.26
C PRO A 75 23.75 -12.91 13.77
N GLY A 76 22.65 -12.91 13.03
CA GLY A 76 22.08 -11.74 12.38
C GLY A 76 22.96 -11.13 11.28
N PRO A 77 23.63 -11.91 10.41
CA PRO A 77 24.42 -11.33 9.33
C PRO A 77 23.53 -10.60 8.33
N SER A 78 24.08 -9.58 7.68
CA SER A 78 23.40 -9.01 6.52
C SER A 78 23.47 -9.97 5.34
N LEU A 79 22.57 -9.80 4.36
CA LEU A 79 22.63 -10.57 3.12
C LEU A 79 23.92 -10.29 2.33
N ALA A 80 24.56 -9.13 2.55
CA ALA A 80 25.88 -8.83 1.98
C ALA A 80 26.97 -9.69 2.64
N ASP A 81 26.97 -9.81 3.97
CA ASP A 81 27.93 -10.64 4.70
C ASP A 81 27.83 -12.12 4.27
N LEU A 82 26.59 -12.63 4.13
CA LEU A 82 26.36 -13.98 3.59
C LEU A 82 26.90 -14.13 2.17
N THR A 83 26.64 -13.15 1.29
CA THR A 83 27.12 -13.18 -0.10
C THR A 83 28.65 -13.24 -0.15
N ASP A 84 29.32 -12.47 0.70
CA ASP A 84 30.78 -12.40 0.73
C ASP A 84 31.43 -13.69 1.23
N ALA A 85 30.74 -14.41 2.12
CA ALA A 85 31.19 -15.69 2.70
C ALA A 85 30.90 -16.92 1.81
N LEU A 86 30.06 -16.79 0.78
CA LEU A 86 29.70 -17.90 -0.11
C LEU A 86 30.67 -18.03 -1.30
N ASP A 87 30.87 -19.27 -1.74
CA ASP A 87 31.55 -19.55 -3.01
C ASP A 87 30.56 -19.62 -4.18
N GLU A 88 31.07 -19.67 -5.41
CA GLU A 88 30.24 -19.88 -6.59
C GLU A 88 29.62 -21.29 -6.60
N PRO A 89 28.40 -21.47 -7.15
CA PRO A 89 27.56 -20.48 -7.84
C PRO A 89 26.66 -19.62 -6.92
N TRP A 90 26.80 -19.79 -5.61
CA TRP A 90 25.87 -19.21 -4.65
C TRP A 90 26.14 -17.75 -4.36
N ARG A 91 27.40 -17.32 -4.41
CA ARG A 91 27.80 -15.91 -4.33
C ARG A 91 27.02 -15.05 -5.33
N SER A 92 27.07 -15.39 -6.62
CA SER A 92 26.36 -14.65 -7.66
C SER A 92 24.84 -14.69 -7.46
N THR A 93 24.28 -15.86 -7.12
CA THR A 93 22.85 -16.02 -6.85
C THR A 93 22.35 -15.15 -5.69
N PHE A 94 23.09 -15.09 -4.59
CA PHE A 94 22.73 -14.27 -3.43
C PHE A 94 22.90 -12.78 -3.71
N ALA A 95 23.91 -12.40 -4.49
CA ALA A 95 24.09 -11.03 -4.95
C ALA A 95 22.88 -10.57 -5.79
N ASP A 96 22.39 -11.42 -6.69
CA ASP A 96 21.19 -11.15 -7.48
C ASP A 96 19.95 -11.01 -6.60
N HIS A 97 19.73 -11.92 -5.65
CA HIS A 97 18.63 -11.78 -4.69
C HIS A 97 18.68 -10.46 -3.93
N ARG A 98 19.85 -10.08 -3.41
CA ARG A 98 20.04 -8.84 -2.68
C ARG A 98 19.69 -7.62 -3.53
N LYS A 99 20.21 -7.55 -4.75
CA LYS A 99 19.94 -6.44 -5.68
C LYS A 99 18.45 -6.27 -5.93
N GLU A 100 17.77 -7.38 -6.17
CA GLU A 100 16.35 -7.41 -6.54
C GLU A 100 15.45 -7.07 -5.35
N LEU A 101 15.77 -7.58 -4.16
CA LEU A 101 15.07 -7.21 -2.91
C LEU A 101 15.19 -5.71 -2.62
N ILE A 102 16.36 -5.10 -2.86
CA ILE A 102 16.57 -3.65 -2.71
C ILE A 102 15.70 -2.87 -3.71
N SER A 103 15.66 -3.30 -4.98
CA SER A 103 14.82 -2.66 -6.01
C SER A 103 13.34 -2.71 -5.64
N LEU A 104 12.83 -3.92 -5.33
CA LEU A 104 11.44 -4.13 -4.96
C LEU A 104 11.04 -3.31 -3.74
N SER A 105 11.90 -3.23 -2.72
CA SER A 105 11.63 -2.42 -1.53
C SER A 105 11.47 -0.93 -1.88
N ALA A 106 12.35 -0.39 -2.73
CA ALA A 106 12.27 1.00 -3.17
C ALA A 106 11.02 1.28 -4.03
N GLU A 107 10.64 0.34 -4.89
CA GLU A 107 9.44 0.42 -5.72
C GLU A 107 8.16 0.36 -4.89
N ILE A 108 8.08 -0.56 -3.92
CA ILE A 108 6.98 -0.65 -2.96
C ILE A 108 6.84 0.66 -2.18
N ASP A 109 7.93 1.21 -1.68
CA ASP A 109 7.93 2.50 -0.96
C ASP A 109 7.39 3.64 -1.84
N ALA A 110 7.72 3.64 -3.13
CA ALA A 110 7.18 4.61 -4.08
C ALA A 110 5.68 4.40 -4.33
N ALA A 111 5.23 3.16 -4.52
CA ALA A 111 3.82 2.82 -4.71
C ALA A 111 2.97 3.21 -3.48
N VAL A 112 3.45 2.92 -2.27
CA VAL A 112 2.79 3.34 -1.02
C VAL A 112 2.67 4.87 -0.92
N ARG A 113 3.72 5.62 -1.26
CA ARG A 113 3.66 7.09 -1.30
C ARG A 113 2.63 7.59 -2.30
N THR A 114 2.57 6.98 -3.48
CA THR A 114 1.57 7.30 -4.52
C THR A 114 0.15 7.08 -4.01
N ASN A 115 -0.15 5.91 -3.43
CA ASN A 115 -1.48 5.60 -2.90
C ASN A 115 -1.91 6.58 -1.79
N ARG A 116 -1.00 6.92 -0.86
CA ARG A 116 -1.26 7.93 0.17
C ARG A 116 -1.55 9.32 -0.43
N GLY A 117 -0.82 9.71 -1.47
CA GLY A 117 -1.05 10.96 -2.20
C GLY A 117 -2.41 10.99 -2.88
N LEU A 118 -2.80 9.91 -3.54
CA LEU A 118 -4.11 9.78 -4.20
C LEU A 118 -5.26 9.85 -3.18
N LEU A 119 -5.16 9.13 -2.07
CA LEU A 119 -6.15 9.17 -0.98
C LEU A 119 -6.34 10.57 -0.41
N THR A 120 -5.24 11.25 -0.09
CA THR A 120 -5.26 12.62 0.45
C THR A 120 -5.88 13.61 -0.53
N SER A 121 -5.57 13.46 -1.82
CA SER A 121 -6.09 14.34 -2.87
C SER A 121 -7.58 14.09 -3.12
N GLY A 122 -8.01 12.82 -3.14
CA GLY A 122 -9.41 12.44 -3.25
C GLY A 122 -10.26 12.95 -2.08
N GLN A 123 -9.76 12.85 -0.85
CA GLN A 123 -10.43 13.40 0.33
C GLN A 123 -10.64 14.92 0.23
N ARG A 124 -9.61 15.66 -0.19
CA ARG A 124 -9.70 17.11 -0.39
C ARG A 124 -10.74 17.48 -1.46
N ALA A 125 -10.75 16.77 -2.58
CA ALA A 125 -11.71 17.01 -3.66
C ALA A 125 -13.17 16.76 -3.21
N VAL A 126 -13.41 15.71 -2.41
CA VAL A 126 -14.74 15.44 -1.83
C VAL A 126 -15.15 16.54 -0.84
N GLN A 127 -14.24 16.99 0.02
CA GLN A 127 -14.53 18.09 0.96
C GLN A 127 -14.87 19.40 0.23
N GLU A 128 -14.12 19.76 -0.81
CA GLU A 128 -14.38 20.96 -1.61
C GLU A 128 -15.73 20.89 -2.35
N ALA A 129 -16.08 19.72 -2.90
CA ALA A 129 -17.38 19.50 -3.53
C ALA A 129 -18.53 19.61 -2.51
N LEU A 130 -18.38 19.02 -1.32
CA LEU A 130 -19.37 19.15 -0.24
C LEU A 130 -19.51 20.59 0.24
N HIS A 131 -18.41 21.33 0.38
CA HIS A 131 -18.45 22.76 0.72
C HIS A 131 -19.15 23.58 -0.37
N THR A 132 -18.98 23.25 -1.64
CA THR A 132 -19.68 23.93 -2.75
C THR A 132 -21.18 23.64 -2.70
N VAL A 133 -21.58 22.39 -2.46
CA VAL A 133 -22.99 21.99 -2.38
C VAL A 133 -23.68 22.56 -1.13
N THR A 134 -22.99 22.61 0.00
CA THR A 134 -23.54 23.17 1.26
C THR A 134 -23.46 24.69 1.32
N GLY A 135 -22.47 25.31 0.68
CA GLY A 135 -22.31 26.76 0.58
C GLY A 135 -23.20 27.43 -0.46
N SER A 136 -23.82 26.68 -1.39
CA SER A 136 -24.78 27.23 -2.35
C SER A 136 -26.17 27.54 -1.75
N SER A 137 -26.35 27.37 -0.44
CA SER A 137 -27.60 27.72 0.25
C SER A 137 -27.71 29.20 0.65
N ASP A 138 -26.64 29.99 0.48
CA ASP A 138 -26.73 31.44 0.64
C ASP A 138 -27.21 32.07 -0.67
N LEU A 139 -28.52 32.12 -0.84
CA LEU A 139 -29.15 32.85 -1.93
C LEU A 139 -28.82 34.33 -1.75
N TYR A 140 -28.05 34.88 -2.67
CA TYR A 140 -27.84 36.32 -2.77
C TYR A 140 -29.16 36.99 -3.13
N ARG A 141 -29.67 37.85 -2.25
CA ARG A 141 -30.77 38.75 -2.59
C ARG A 141 -30.26 39.86 -3.51
N GLN A 142 -31.19 40.44 -4.27
CA GLN A 142 -30.93 41.57 -5.19
C GLN A 142 -30.32 42.81 -4.49
N ASP A 143 -30.36 42.87 -3.15
CA ASP A 143 -29.76 43.92 -2.31
C ASP A 143 -28.33 43.59 -1.82
N GLY A 144 -27.74 42.46 -2.24
CA GLY A 144 -26.39 42.06 -1.85
C GLY A 144 -26.29 41.40 -0.46
N THR A 145 -27.41 41.11 0.20
CA THR A 145 -27.42 40.42 1.48
C THR A 145 -27.52 38.90 1.30
N THR A 146 -26.81 38.14 2.15
CA THR A 146 -26.95 36.69 2.23
C THR A 146 -28.20 36.35 3.04
N ALA A 147 -29.16 35.66 2.41
CA ALA A 147 -30.34 35.17 3.10
C ALA A 147 -30.14 33.68 3.43
N PRO A 148 -30.30 33.24 4.68
CA PRO A 148 -30.28 31.81 4.98
C PRO A 148 -31.41 31.15 4.19
N ALA A 149 -31.11 30.07 3.46
CA ALA A 149 -32.11 29.23 2.81
C ALA A 149 -33.09 28.70 3.86
N GLY A 150 -34.17 29.43 4.07
CA GLY A 150 -35.23 29.06 4.98
C GLY A 150 -35.82 27.73 4.54
N HIS A 151 -35.51 26.68 5.28
CA HIS A 151 -36.24 25.42 5.24
C HIS A 151 -37.65 25.66 5.78
N ARG A 152 -38.54 26.23 4.95
CA ARG A 152 -39.98 26.25 5.25
C ARG A 152 -40.58 24.97 4.72
N SER A 153 -40.74 24.01 5.63
CA SER A 153 -41.70 22.91 5.51
C SER A 153 -43.07 23.52 5.18
N ALA A 154 -43.46 23.46 3.91
CA ALA A 154 -44.82 23.79 3.48
C ALA A 154 -45.73 22.61 3.87
N ARG A 155 -46.38 22.72 5.03
CA ARG A 155 -47.55 21.88 5.34
C ARG A 155 -48.75 22.52 4.66
N LEU A 156 -49.15 21.96 3.53
CA LEU A 156 -50.44 22.26 2.90
C LEU A 156 -51.51 21.59 3.78
N PHE A 157 -52.24 22.40 4.53
CA PHE A 157 -53.52 21.99 5.10
C PHE A 157 -54.60 22.28 4.06
N ASP A 158 -55.26 21.22 3.62
CA ASP A 158 -56.47 21.24 2.82
C ASP A 158 -57.64 21.37 3.78
N GLU A 159 -58.39 22.48 3.72
CA GLU A 159 -59.65 22.63 4.44
C GLU A 159 -60.73 23.02 3.44
N ALA A 160 -61.52 22.03 3.06
CA ALA A 160 -62.84 22.20 2.50
C ALA A 160 -63.85 22.29 3.66
N ILE A 161 -64.63 23.38 3.71
CA ILE A 161 -66.08 23.48 3.95
C ILE A 161 -66.51 24.93 3.70
#